data_AF-A0A8T7A392-F1
#
_entry.id   AF-A0A8T7A392-F1
#
_cell.length_a   1.000
_cell.length_b   1.000
_cell.length_c   1.000
_cell.angle_alpha   90.00
_cell.angle_beta   90.00
_cell.angle_gamma   90.00
#
_symmetry.space_group_name_H-M   'P 1'
#
loop_
_entity.id
_entity.type
_entity.pdbx_description
1 polymer ?
#
loop_
_entity_poly.entity_id
_entity_poly.type
_entity_poly.pdbx_seq_one_letter_code
_entity_poly.pdbx_strand_id
1 'polypeptide(L)'
;MKNNLKQHLIVVIFLSILSLLTCLVYAENVEEIIEAQKELNTASNEEEMTRQKQQNLLNETKDAITMGKEEYLRTCSLCHGIDGKGHGVYAFELKVPPADLTLIEKKNYGVFPFSKLYKIIDGRKEIKSHGARDMPVWGDRYNSESWMYTNAKNSETLVRGQIFELLLYLETLQK
;
A
#
# COMPACT_ATOMS: atom_id res chain seq x y z
N MET A 1 67.11 30.57 -46.50
CA MET A 1 66.88 29.50 -45.51
C MET A 1 66.23 29.96 -44.20
N LYS A 2 66.64 31.08 -43.55
CA LYS A 2 66.07 31.51 -42.24
C LYS A 2 64.57 31.88 -42.23
N ASN A 3 64.00 32.40 -43.32
CA ASN A 3 62.58 32.80 -43.36
C ASN A 3 61.61 31.60 -43.35
N ASN A 4 61.96 30.51 -44.02
CA ASN A 4 61.11 29.31 -44.08
C ASN A 4 61.01 28.62 -42.72
N LEU A 5 62.08 28.63 -41.92
CA LEU A 5 62.09 28.05 -40.58
C LEU A 5 61.18 28.81 -39.60
N LYS A 6 61.18 30.15 -39.67
CA LYS A 6 60.26 30.98 -38.86
C LYS A 6 58.80 30.76 -39.27
N GLN A 7 58.52 30.67 -40.56
CA GLN A 7 57.17 30.40 -41.06
C GLN A 7 56.66 29.01 -40.64
N HIS A 8 57.49 27.97 -40.75
CA HIS A 8 57.13 26.64 -40.25
C HIS A 8 56.88 26.62 -38.75
N LEU A 9 57.70 27.30 -37.95
CA LEU A 9 57.52 27.37 -36.50
C LEU A 9 56.20 28.05 -36.12
N ILE A 10 55.83 29.14 -36.81
CA ILE A 10 54.54 29.84 -36.59
C ILE A 10 53.35 28.92 -36.93
N VAL A 11 53.41 28.20 -38.05
CA VAL A 11 52.33 27.28 -38.46
C VAL A 11 52.17 26.13 -37.46
N VAL A 12 53.27 25.55 -36.98
CA VAL A 12 53.22 24.49 -35.96
C VAL A 12 52.62 25.00 -34.66
N ILE A 13 53.05 26.17 -34.18
CA ILE A 13 52.49 26.78 -32.96
C ILE A 13 50.99 27.03 -33.12
N PHE A 14 50.56 27.58 -34.27
CA PHE A 14 49.15 27.86 -34.52
C PHE A 14 48.30 26.58 -34.58
N LEU A 15 48.77 25.54 -35.24
CA LEU A 15 48.08 24.24 -35.29
C LEU A 15 48.01 23.56 -33.92
N SER A 16 49.08 23.64 -33.12
CA SER A 16 49.09 23.14 -31.74
C SER A 16 48.10 23.90 -30.85
N ILE A 17 48.03 25.23 -30.97
CA ILE A 17 47.07 26.05 -30.21
C ILE A 17 45.64 25.74 -30.64
N LEU A 18 45.36 25.63 -31.95
CA LEU A 18 44.03 25.30 -32.46
C LEU A 18 43.57 23.92 -31.98
N SER A 19 44.46 22.91 -32.02
CA SER A 19 44.18 21.56 -31.52
C SER A 19 43.91 21.55 -30.00
N LEU A 20 44.65 22.35 -29.23
CA LEU A 20 44.45 22.49 -27.80
C LEU A 20 43.10 23.17 -27.50
N LEU A 21 42.75 24.22 -28.24
CA LEU A 21 41.46 24.92 -28.11
C LEU A 21 40.28 24.02 -28.46
N THR A 22 40.36 23.23 -29.55
CA THR A 22 39.28 22.28 -29.87
C THR A 22 39.17 21.18 -28.81
N CYS A 23 40.30 20.72 -28.26
CA CYS A 23 40.30 19.73 -27.17
C CYS A 23 39.65 20.30 -25.90
N LEU A 24 39.93 21.57 -25.58
CA LEU A 24 39.38 22.26 -24.41
C LEU A 24 37.86 22.45 -24.54
N VAL A 25 37.39 22.95 -25.69
CA VAL A 25 35.96 23.09 -25.99
C VAL A 25 35.26 21.73 -25.96
N TYR A 26 35.90 20.69 -26.50
CA TYR A 26 35.32 19.34 -26.47
C TYR A 26 35.20 18.80 -25.03
N ALA A 27 36.21 19.04 -24.18
CA ALA A 27 36.20 18.61 -22.79
C ALA A 27 35.07 19.29 -21.97
N GLU A 28 34.88 20.60 -22.14
CA GLU A 28 33.79 21.34 -21.47
C GLU A 28 32.41 20.80 -21.86
N ASN A 29 32.18 20.52 -23.15
CA ASN A 29 30.92 19.94 -23.63
C ASN A 29 30.66 18.53 -23.07
N VAL A 30 31.71 17.73 -22.85
CA VAL A 30 31.58 16.37 -22.29
C VAL A 30 31.17 16.42 -20.83
N GLU A 31 31.72 17.34 -20.03
CA GLU A 31 31.34 17.49 -18.62
C GLU A 31 29.87 17.90 -18.46
N GLU A 32 29.37 18.82 -19.29
CA GLU A 32 27.97 19.24 -19.28
C GLU A 32 27.02 18.09 -19.63
N ILE A 33 27.36 17.28 -20.64
CA ILE A 33 26.58 16.09 -21.04
C ILE A 33 26.57 15.04 -19.92
N ILE A 34 27.70 14.84 -19.23
CA ILE A 34 27.79 13.88 -18.12
C ILE A 34 26.89 14.31 -16.96
N GLU A 35 26.89 15.60 -16.60
CA GLU A 35 26.05 16.09 -15.50
C GLU A 35 24.56 16.02 -15.88
N ALA A 36 24.20 16.39 -17.10
CA ALA A 36 22.82 16.26 -17.60
C ALA A 36 22.33 14.79 -17.61
N GLN A 37 23.19 13.84 -18.02
CA GLN A 37 22.84 12.43 -17.98
C GLN A 37 22.68 11.91 -16.55
N LYS A 38 23.47 12.42 -15.61
CA LYS A 38 23.39 12.05 -14.19
C LYS A 38 22.09 12.56 -13.54
N GLU A 39 21.66 13.77 -13.88
CA GLU A 39 20.34 14.30 -13.48
C GLU A 39 19.18 13.47 -14.07
N LEU A 40 19.28 13.11 -15.36
CA LEU A 40 18.27 12.26 -16.01
C LEU A 40 18.19 10.86 -15.36
N ASN A 41 19.35 10.25 -15.08
CA ASN A 41 19.43 8.92 -14.47
C ASN A 41 18.92 8.93 -13.01
N THR A 42 19.15 10.01 -12.27
CA THR A 42 18.62 10.14 -10.90
C THR A 42 17.10 10.26 -10.91
N ALA A 43 16.54 11.10 -11.77
CA ALA A 43 15.10 11.24 -11.94
C ALA A 43 14.42 9.91 -12.38
N SER A 44 15.01 9.18 -13.33
CA SER A 44 14.45 7.90 -13.79
C SER A 44 14.43 6.84 -12.69
N ASN A 45 15.48 6.78 -11.86
CA ASN A 45 15.57 5.83 -10.76
C ASN A 45 14.54 6.13 -9.65
N GLU A 46 14.28 7.41 -9.36
CA GLU A 46 13.25 7.82 -8.39
C GLU A 46 11.85 7.43 -8.87
N GLU A 47 11.57 7.61 -10.16
CA GLU A 47 10.29 7.21 -10.75
C GLU A 47 10.10 5.68 -10.71
N GLU A 48 11.12 4.91 -11.08
CA GLU A 48 11.09 3.45 -11.03
C GLU A 48 10.87 2.94 -9.59
N MET A 49 11.59 3.50 -8.63
CA MET A 49 11.45 3.17 -7.21
C MET A 49 10.04 3.48 -6.70
N THR A 50 9.47 4.61 -7.12
CA THR A 50 8.10 5.01 -6.75
C THR A 50 7.06 4.04 -7.30
N ARG A 51 7.19 3.65 -8.58
CA ARG A 51 6.30 2.66 -9.22
C ARG A 51 6.41 1.30 -8.53
N GLN A 52 7.62 0.85 -8.20
CA GLN A 52 7.83 -0.40 -7.48
C GLN A 52 7.18 -0.37 -6.09
N LYS A 53 7.35 0.75 -5.36
CA LYS A 53 6.70 0.93 -4.05
C LYS A 53 5.18 0.89 -4.17
N GLN A 54 4.59 1.58 -5.14
CA GLN A 54 3.15 1.56 -5.39
C GLN A 54 2.64 0.15 -5.71
N GLN A 55 3.38 -0.61 -6.54
CA GLN A 55 3.02 -1.98 -6.88
C GLN A 55 3.09 -2.91 -5.66
N ASN A 56 4.10 -2.75 -4.80
CA ASN A 56 4.22 -3.53 -3.57
C ASN A 56 3.05 -3.24 -2.63
N LEU A 57 2.71 -1.96 -2.42
CA LEU A 57 1.56 -1.56 -1.60
C LEU A 57 0.23 -2.12 -2.14
N LEU A 58 0.06 -2.15 -3.48
CA LEU A 58 -1.11 -2.74 -4.11
C LEU A 58 -1.19 -4.25 -3.86
N ASN A 59 -0.06 -4.96 -3.94
CA ASN A 59 0.00 -6.40 -3.69
C ASN A 59 -0.30 -6.70 -2.22
N GLU A 60 0.33 -5.98 -1.28
CA GLU A 60 0.07 -6.11 0.16
C GLU A 60 -1.42 -5.86 0.49
N THR A 61 -2.03 -4.86 -0.17
CA THR A 61 -3.47 -4.57 0.01
C THR A 61 -4.34 -5.71 -0.54
N LYS A 62 -4.00 -6.28 -1.69
CA LYS A 62 -4.71 -7.45 -2.25
C LYS A 62 -4.59 -8.68 -1.36
N ASP A 63 -3.41 -8.92 -0.80
CA ASP A 63 -3.19 -10.03 0.12
C ASP A 63 -4.02 -9.82 1.40
N ALA A 64 -4.04 -8.60 1.94
CA ALA A 64 -4.88 -8.25 3.09
C ALA A 64 -6.38 -8.44 2.83
N ILE A 65 -6.88 -8.03 1.65
CA ILE A 65 -8.27 -8.28 1.24
C ILE A 65 -8.56 -9.78 1.15
N THR A 66 -7.59 -10.56 0.64
CA THR A 66 -7.73 -12.02 0.50
C THR A 66 -7.82 -12.69 1.88
N MET A 67 -6.94 -12.32 2.81
CA MET A 67 -6.99 -12.80 4.20
C MET A 67 -8.30 -12.40 4.88
N GLY A 68 -8.75 -11.15 4.70
CA GLY A 68 -10.03 -10.67 5.21
C GLY A 68 -11.23 -11.45 4.66
N LYS A 69 -11.18 -11.83 3.38
CA LYS A 69 -12.21 -12.67 2.75
C LYS A 69 -12.26 -14.06 3.34
N GLU A 70 -11.11 -14.71 3.51
CA GLU A 70 -11.02 -16.04 4.11
C GLU A 70 -11.58 -16.02 5.54
N GLU A 71 -11.21 -15.01 6.31
CA GLU A 71 -11.73 -14.81 7.65
C GLU A 71 -13.24 -14.60 7.66
N TYR A 72 -13.75 -13.73 6.77
CA TYR A 72 -15.19 -13.52 6.61
C TYR A 72 -15.93 -14.83 6.33
N LEU A 73 -15.43 -15.61 5.37
CA LEU A 73 -16.04 -16.88 4.99
C LEU A 73 -16.03 -17.88 6.15
N ARG A 74 -14.96 -17.92 6.92
CA ARG A 74 -14.80 -18.82 8.07
C ARG A 74 -15.72 -18.47 9.24
N THR A 75 -15.99 -17.19 9.48
CA THR A 75 -16.56 -16.75 10.77
C THR A 75 -17.83 -15.92 10.65
N CYS A 76 -17.87 -15.00 9.68
CA CYS A 76 -18.97 -14.04 9.52
C CYS A 76 -20.08 -14.56 8.61
N SER A 77 -19.73 -15.36 7.59
CA SER A 77 -20.65 -15.82 6.55
C SER A 77 -21.77 -16.72 7.06
N LEU A 78 -21.55 -17.41 8.19
CA LEU A 78 -22.55 -18.29 8.79
C LEU A 78 -23.81 -17.53 9.24
N CYS A 79 -23.67 -16.24 9.58
CA CYS A 79 -24.79 -15.36 9.93
C CYS A 79 -25.09 -14.36 8.81
N HIS A 80 -24.05 -13.75 8.23
CA HIS A 80 -24.23 -12.71 7.21
C HIS A 80 -24.39 -13.24 5.78
N GLY A 81 -24.26 -14.54 5.56
CA GLY A 81 -24.28 -15.16 4.23
C GLY A 81 -22.94 -15.02 3.52
N ILE A 82 -22.67 -15.90 2.55
CA ILE A 82 -21.45 -15.82 1.72
C ILE A 82 -21.40 -14.51 0.92
N ASP A 83 -22.58 -13.95 0.59
CA ASP A 83 -22.74 -12.71 -0.18
C ASP A 83 -22.92 -11.44 0.67
N GLY A 84 -22.85 -11.55 2.01
CA GLY A 84 -22.94 -10.39 2.90
C GLY A 84 -24.33 -9.86 3.19
N LYS A 85 -25.39 -10.47 2.65
CA LYS A 85 -26.74 -9.88 2.70
C LYS A 85 -27.54 -10.14 3.99
N GLY A 86 -26.96 -10.85 4.95
CA GLY A 86 -27.62 -11.17 6.21
C GLY A 86 -28.47 -12.44 6.18
N HIS A 87 -28.23 -13.34 5.22
CA HIS A 87 -29.03 -14.55 5.00
C HIS A 87 -28.21 -15.83 5.23
N GLY A 88 -27.28 -15.79 6.20
CA GLY A 88 -26.49 -16.96 6.57
C GLY A 88 -27.35 -18.07 7.20
N VAL A 89 -26.78 -19.28 7.28
CA VAL A 89 -27.48 -20.47 7.80
C VAL A 89 -27.98 -20.30 9.23
N TYR A 90 -27.32 -19.49 10.06
CA TYR A 90 -27.76 -19.19 11.44
C TYR A 90 -28.61 -17.91 11.55
N ALA A 91 -28.84 -17.18 10.46
CA ALA A 91 -29.58 -15.91 10.52
C ALA A 91 -31.00 -16.07 11.10
N PHE A 92 -31.64 -17.21 10.85
CA PHE A 92 -33.00 -17.51 11.29
C PHE A 92 -33.11 -17.89 12.78
N GLU A 93 -32.00 -18.24 13.42
CA GLU A 93 -31.94 -18.60 14.85
C GLU A 93 -31.72 -17.38 15.75
N LEU A 94 -31.43 -16.21 15.16
CA LEU A 94 -31.14 -14.98 15.90
C LEU A 94 -32.41 -14.18 16.15
N LYS A 95 -32.46 -13.52 17.32
CA LYS A 95 -33.59 -12.64 17.67
C LYS A 95 -33.63 -11.39 16.80
N VAL A 96 -32.43 -10.89 16.45
CA VAL A 96 -32.26 -9.77 15.54
C VAL A 96 -31.61 -10.29 14.26
N PRO A 97 -32.23 -10.09 13.08
CA PRO A 97 -31.64 -10.56 11.84
C PRO A 97 -30.30 -9.86 11.59
N PRO A 98 -29.28 -10.58 11.09
CA PRO A 98 -28.01 -9.98 10.70
C PRO A 98 -28.19 -8.87 9.67
N ALA A 99 -27.41 -7.80 9.80
CA ALA A 99 -27.44 -6.70 8.85
C ALA A 99 -26.94 -7.13 7.46
N ASP A 100 -27.53 -6.57 6.41
CA ASP A 100 -26.96 -6.55 5.06
C ASP A 100 -25.71 -5.66 5.06
N LEU A 101 -24.55 -6.30 4.98
CA LEU A 101 -23.23 -5.68 5.00
C LEU A 101 -22.87 -5.02 3.67
N THR A 102 -23.60 -5.30 2.57
CA THR A 102 -23.36 -4.70 1.24
C THR A 102 -23.89 -3.26 1.15
N LEU A 103 -24.66 -2.83 2.15
CA LEU A 103 -25.33 -1.53 2.19
C LEU A 103 -24.79 -0.59 3.27
N ILE A 104 -23.65 -0.91 3.89
CA ILE A 104 -23.09 -0.11 5.00
C ILE A 104 -22.79 1.31 4.53
N GLU A 105 -22.07 1.44 3.42
CA GLU A 105 -21.67 2.72 2.85
C GLU A 105 -22.89 3.56 2.46
N LYS A 106 -23.85 2.95 1.75
CA LYS A 106 -25.11 3.59 1.36
C LYS A 106 -25.90 4.09 2.57
N LYS A 107 -25.98 3.29 3.64
CA LYS A 107 -26.66 3.67 4.90
C LYS A 107 -25.90 4.75 5.68
N ASN A 108 -24.65 5.02 5.32
CA ASN A 108 -23.79 6.01 5.95
C ASN A 108 -23.38 7.11 4.94
N TYR A 109 -24.32 7.51 4.07
CA TYR A 109 -24.20 8.64 3.15
C TYR A 109 -23.03 8.55 2.16
N GLY A 110 -22.72 7.34 1.69
CA GLY A 110 -21.62 7.13 0.74
C GLY A 110 -20.24 7.04 1.40
N VAL A 111 -20.18 6.83 2.72
CA VAL A 111 -18.92 6.71 3.47
C VAL A 111 -18.86 5.38 4.19
N PHE A 112 -17.82 4.58 3.96
CA PHE A 112 -17.57 3.37 4.72
C PHE A 112 -17.01 3.72 6.12
N PRO A 113 -17.75 3.51 7.23
CA PRO A 113 -17.41 4.04 8.54
C PRO A 113 -16.40 3.15 9.29
N PHE A 114 -15.17 3.07 8.79
CA PHE A 114 -14.11 2.14 9.23
C PHE A 114 -13.94 2.07 10.75
N SER A 115 -13.74 3.21 11.43
CA SER A 115 -13.53 3.26 12.88
C SER A 115 -14.73 2.74 13.70
N LYS A 116 -15.95 2.95 13.20
CA LYS A 116 -17.17 2.48 13.88
C LYS A 116 -17.29 0.97 13.74
N LEU A 117 -17.09 0.44 12.53
CA LEU A 117 -17.16 -0.99 12.28
C LEU A 117 -16.07 -1.75 13.03
N TYR A 118 -14.84 -1.22 13.06
CA TYR A 118 -13.74 -1.76 13.84
C TYR A 118 -14.15 -2.01 15.30
N LYS A 119 -14.76 -1.01 15.94
CA LYS A 119 -15.21 -1.11 17.34
C LYS A 119 -16.33 -2.13 17.53
N ILE A 120 -17.24 -2.26 16.55
CA ILE A 120 -18.34 -3.24 16.59
C ILE A 120 -17.79 -4.66 16.49
N ILE A 121 -16.88 -4.91 15.55
CA ILE A 121 -16.25 -6.21 15.30
C ILE A 121 -15.37 -6.60 16.50
N ASP A 122 -14.48 -5.71 16.94
CA ASP A 122 -13.65 -5.92 18.12
C ASP A 122 -14.54 -6.30 19.32
N GLY A 123 -15.52 -5.47 19.62
CA GLY A 123 -16.57 -5.76 20.59
C GLY A 123 -16.14 -5.75 22.06
N ARG A 124 -14.83 -5.73 22.38
CA ARG A 124 -14.30 -5.71 23.75
C ARG A 124 -14.62 -4.42 24.50
N LYS A 125 -14.95 -3.35 23.75
CA LYS A 125 -15.50 -2.11 24.30
C LYS A 125 -17.03 -2.13 24.13
N GLU A 126 -17.76 -2.29 25.22
CA GLU A 126 -19.23 -2.34 25.19
C GLU A 126 -19.83 -1.11 24.50
N ILE A 127 -20.72 -1.36 23.54
CA ILE A 127 -21.66 -0.36 23.05
C ILE A 127 -22.98 -0.65 23.78
N LYS A 128 -23.33 0.20 24.76
CA LYS A 128 -24.50 0.10 25.65
C LYS A 128 -25.87 -0.18 24.99
N SER A 129 -25.96 -0.16 23.66
CA SER A 129 -27.22 -0.10 22.93
C SER A 129 -27.77 -1.45 22.46
N HIS A 130 -27.07 -2.57 22.66
CA HIS A 130 -27.56 -3.92 22.37
C HIS A 130 -27.38 -4.73 23.65
N GLY A 131 -28.45 -5.37 24.16
CA GLY A 131 -28.44 -6.16 25.41
C GLY A 131 -27.50 -7.36 25.34
N ALA A 132 -28.01 -8.59 25.48
CA ALA A 132 -27.20 -9.75 25.08
C ALA A 132 -26.85 -9.61 23.59
N ARG A 133 -25.56 -9.52 23.25
CA ARG A 133 -25.10 -9.41 21.86
C ARG A 133 -25.13 -10.79 21.21
N ASP A 134 -25.94 -10.93 20.16
CA ASP A 134 -25.96 -12.15 19.32
C ASP A 134 -24.68 -12.26 18.47
N MET A 135 -24.04 -11.12 18.14
CA MET A 135 -22.75 -11.09 17.45
C MET A 135 -21.61 -11.36 18.43
N PRO A 136 -20.68 -12.29 18.15
CA PRO A 136 -19.53 -12.58 19.01
C PRO A 136 -18.64 -11.35 19.28
N VAL A 137 -17.87 -11.42 20.38
CA VAL A 137 -16.79 -10.46 20.66
C VAL A 137 -15.53 -10.96 19.94
N TRP A 138 -15.36 -10.58 18.67
CA TRP A 138 -14.29 -11.14 17.84
C TRP A 138 -12.89 -10.74 18.33
N GLY A 139 -12.75 -9.57 18.96
CA GLY A 139 -11.49 -9.16 19.58
C GLY A 139 -11.01 -10.14 20.65
N ASP A 140 -11.91 -10.69 21.46
CA ASP A 140 -11.56 -11.70 22.46
C ASP A 140 -11.21 -13.05 21.82
N ARG A 141 -11.97 -13.46 20.80
CA ARG A 141 -11.70 -14.68 20.05
C ARG A 141 -10.32 -14.62 19.39
N TYR A 142 -10.05 -13.58 18.60
CA TYR A 142 -8.76 -13.40 17.94
C TYR A 142 -7.62 -13.34 18.93
N ASN A 143 -7.81 -12.62 20.05
CA ASN A 143 -6.81 -12.56 21.10
C ASN A 143 -6.54 -13.98 21.65
N SER A 144 -7.58 -14.76 21.97
CA SER A 144 -7.42 -16.13 22.46
C SER A 144 -6.70 -17.05 21.47
N GLU A 145 -6.97 -16.90 20.16
CA GLU A 145 -6.28 -17.64 19.09
C GLU A 145 -4.80 -17.22 19.00
N SER A 146 -4.47 -15.93 19.11
CA SER A 146 -3.09 -15.43 18.98
C SER A 146 -2.21 -15.69 20.20
N TRP A 147 -2.77 -15.73 21.42
CA TRP A 147 -2.02 -16.10 22.64
C TRP A 147 -1.43 -17.51 22.60
N MET A 148 -1.92 -18.38 21.72
CA MET A 148 -1.34 -19.71 21.50
C MET A 148 0.02 -19.66 20.77
N TYR A 149 0.35 -18.54 20.11
CA TYR A 149 1.49 -18.43 19.21
C TYR A 149 2.44 -17.27 19.55
N THR A 150 2.04 -16.34 20.45
CA THR A 150 2.85 -15.15 20.75
C THR A 150 2.56 -14.54 22.13
N ASN A 151 3.26 -13.44 22.47
CA ASN A 151 3.06 -12.71 23.74
C ASN A 151 1.91 -11.69 23.67
N ALA A 152 1.53 -11.12 24.81
CA ALA A 152 0.43 -10.15 24.94
C ALA A 152 0.46 -8.99 23.93
N LYS A 153 1.64 -8.38 23.75
CA LYS A 153 1.80 -7.18 22.89
C LYS A 153 1.63 -7.55 21.43
N ASN A 154 2.25 -8.65 21.01
CA ASN A 154 2.15 -9.14 19.65
C ASN A 154 0.73 -9.66 19.35
N SER A 155 0.07 -10.26 20.34
CA SER A 155 -1.33 -10.70 20.27
C SER A 155 -2.24 -9.52 19.90
N GLU A 156 -2.14 -8.39 20.60
CA GLU A 156 -2.95 -7.21 20.31
C GLU A 156 -2.69 -6.63 18.91
N THR A 157 -1.44 -6.66 18.42
CA THR A 157 -1.12 -6.25 17.04
C THR A 157 -1.78 -7.18 16.01
N LEU A 158 -1.77 -8.50 16.25
CA LEU A 158 -2.40 -9.48 15.37
C LEU A 158 -3.91 -9.29 15.32
N VAL A 159 -4.55 -9.12 16.49
CA VAL A 159 -6.00 -8.82 16.57
C VAL A 159 -6.34 -7.58 15.75
N ARG A 160 -5.52 -6.52 15.85
CA ARG A 160 -5.71 -5.30 15.07
C ARG A 160 -5.60 -5.53 13.57
N GLY A 161 -4.60 -6.28 13.14
CA GLY A 161 -4.38 -6.65 11.74
C GLY A 161 -5.55 -7.45 11.18
N GLN A 162 -5.99 -8.50 11.88
CA GLN A 162 -7.09 -9.36 11.43
C GLN A 162 -8.42 -8.60 11.27
N ILE A 163 -8.75 -7.72 12.22
CA ILE A 163 -9.95 -6.88 12.10
C ILE A 163 -9.80 -5.89 10.92
N PHE A 164 -8.61 -5.35 10.71
CA PHE A 164 -8.33 -4.43 9.60
C PHE A 164 -8.49 -5.12 8.24
N GLU A 165 -7.92 -6.30 8.06
CA GLU A 165 -8.06 -7.14 6.86
C GLU A 165 -9.53 -7.46 6.57
N LEU A 166 -10.29 -7.86 7.60
CA LEU A 166 -11.72 -8.10 7.47
C LEU A 166 -12.47 -6.85 7.00
N LEU A 167 -12.14 -5.67 7.53
CA LEU A 167 -12.76 -4.41 7.12
C LEU A 167 -12.42 -4.04 5.66
N LEU A 168 -11.18 -4.26 5.22
CA LEU A 168 -10.81 -4.07 3.81
C LEU A 168 -11.65 -4.96 2.89
N TYR A 169 -11.86 -6.22 3.28
CA TYR A 169 -12.75 -7.10 2.51
C TYR A 169 -14.20 -6.60 2.51
N LEU A 170 -14.74 -6.20 3.68
CA LEU A 170 -16.11 -5.67 3.77
C LEU A 170 -16.31 -4.42 2.90
N GLU A 171 -15.30 -3.57 2.78
CA GLU A 171 -15.34 -2.41 1.88
C GLU A 171 -15.52 -2.82 0.40
N THR A 172 -14.93 -3.95 -0.02
CA THR A 172 -15.15 -4.48 -1.39
C THR A 172 -16.57 -5.00 -1.66
N LEU A 173 -17.37 -5.24 -0.61
CA LEU A 173 -18.75 -5.71 -0.74
C LEU A 173 -19.78 -4.60 -0.96
N GLN A 174 -19.36 -3.33 -0.81
CA GLN A 174 -20.27 -2.19 -0.92
C GLN A 174 -20.77 -2.02 -2.36
N LYS A 175 -22.00 -1.52 -2.50
CA LYS A 175 -22.72 -1.35 -3.78
C LYS A 175 -23.40 0.00 -3.90
#